data_AF-A0A241WRW8-F1
#
_entry.id   AF-A0A241WRW8-F1
#
_cell.length_a   1.000
_cell.length_b   1.000
_cell.length_c   1.000
_cell.angle_alpha   90.00
_cell.angle_beta   90.00
_cell.angle_gamma   90.00
#
_symmetry.space_group_name_H-M   'P 1'
#
loop_
_entity.id
_entity.type
_entity.pdbx_description
1 polymer ?
#
loop_
_entity_poly.entity_id
_entity_poly.type
_entity_poly.pdbx_seq_one_letter_code
_entity_poly.pdbx_strand_id
1 'polypeptide(L)' 'MELSYLKILFFLFALLSIASLGFGIYNHDVIIMAIGILFCFAAIIIVLELKKHNSNPFRRD' A
#
# COMPACT_ATOMS: atom_id res chain seq x y z
N MET A 1 -16.96 -8.78 -4.30
CA MET A 1 -16.26 -9.08 -3.02
C MET A 1 -14.79 -8.66 -3.02
N GLU A 2 -14.15 -8.40 -4.17
CA GLU A 2 -12.69 -8.16 -4.22
C GLU A 2 -12.24 -6.75 -3.85
N LEU A 3 -13.07 -5.72 -4.11
CA LEU A 3 -12.69 -4.32 -3.88
C LEU A 3 -12.52 -3.97 -2.39
N SER A 4 -13.35 -4.56 -1.52
CA SER A 4 -13.27 -4.36 -0.08
C SER A 4 -12.00 -4.97 0.50
N TYR A 5 -11.56 -6.12 -0.04
CA TYR A 5 -10.30 -6.75 0.36
C TYR A 5 -9.09 -5.89 -0.04
N LEU A 6 -9.05 -5.35 -1.27
CA LEU A 6 -7.98 -4.44 -1.68
C LEU A 6 -7.91 -3.19 -0.80
N LYS A 7 -9.05 -2.63 -0.39
CA LYS A 7 -9.10 -1.48 0.52
C LYS A 7 -8.53 -1.80 1.92
N ILE A 8 -8.88 -2.97 2.47
CA ILE A 8 -8.36 -3.43 3.76
C ILE A 8 -6.85 -3.67 3.67
N LEU A 9 -6.41 -4.34 2.60
CA LEU A 9 -5.00 -4.61 2.33
C LEU A 9 -4.20 -3.30 2.21
N PHE A 10 -4.72 -2.32 1.47
CA PHE A 10 -4.11 -0.99 1.34
C PHE A 10 -3.93 -0.31 2.72
N PHE A 11 -4.97 -0.34 3.55
CA PHE A 11 -4.91 0.27 4.88
C PHE A 11 -3.85 -0.41 5.77
N LEU A 12 -3.75 -1.74 5.71
CA LEU A 12 -2.73 -2.50 6.42
C LEU A 12 -1.32 -2.12 5.98
N PHE A 13 -1.07 -2.07 4.66
CA PHE A 13 0.25 -1.68 4.13
C PHE A 13 0.60 -0.22 4.42
N ALA A 14 -0.37 0.68 4.38
CA ALA A 14 -0.15 2.09 4.72
C ALA A 14 0.24 2.26 6.20
N LEU A 15 -0.45 1.58 7.11
CA LEU A 15 -0.17 1.63 8.55
C LEU A 15 1.19 1.01 8.87
N LEU A 16 1.51 -0.11 8.22
CA LEU A 16 2.80 -0.79 8.38
C LEU A 16 3.97 0.04 7.81
N SER A 17 3.76 0.75 6.70
CA SER A 17 4.74 1.69 6.13
C SER A 17 5.05 2.82 7.11
N ILE A 18 4.02 3.46 7.69
CA ILE A 18 4.21 4.55 8.67
C ILE A 18 4.97 4.05 9.89
N ALA A 19 4.58 2.89 10.43
CA ALA A 19 5.25 2.29 11.59
C ALA A 19 6.72 1.95 11.29
N SER A 20 7.00 1.35 10.14
CA SER A 20 8.34 1.00 9.70
C SER A 20 9.21 2.22 9.43
N LEU A 21 8.71 3.26 8.76
CA LEU A 21 9.47 4.48 8.51
C LEU A 21 9.74 5.24 9.82
N GLY A 22 8.75 5.35 10.72
CA GLY A 22 8.93 5.98 12.02
C GLY A 22 9.98 5.24 12.88
N PHE A 23 9.89 3.91 12.93
CA PHE A 23 10.83 3.10 13.69
C PHE A 23 12.24 3.06 13.06
N GLY A 24 12.31 3.03 11.73
CA GLY A 24 13.57 3.07 10.98
C GLY A 24 14.32 4.39 11.15
N ILE A 25 13.60 5.53 11.15
CA ILE A 25 14.18 6.84 11.45
C ILE A 25 14.65 6.90 12.91
N TYR A 26 13.84 6.42 13.87
CA TYR A 26 14.19 6.45 15.28
C TYR A 26 15.46 5.65 15.61
N ASN A 27 15.62 4.46 15.01
CA ASN A 27 16.78 3.60 15.24
C ASN A 27 17.95 3.89 14.27
N HIS A 28 17.81 4.86 13.36
CA HIS A 28 18.73 5.06 12.23
C HIS A 28 19.02 3.77 11.44
N ASP A 29 18.07 2.85 11.41
CA ASP A 29 18.22 1.56 10.75
C ASP A 29 17.77 1.68 9.30
N VAL A 30 18.77 1.71 8.42
CA VAL A 30 18.61 1.83 6.97
C VAL A 30 17.81 0.65 6.40
N ILE A 31 17.92 -0.54 7.00
CA ILE A 31 17.20 -1.74 6.53
C ILE A 31 15.71 -1.59 6.81
N ILE A 32 15.36 -1.18 8.03
CA ILE A 32 13.96 -0.98 8.42
C ILE A 32 13.34 0.17 7.62
N MET A 33 14.11 1.23 7.34
CA MET A 33 13.67 2.31 6.49
C MET A 33 13.43 1.85 5.04
N ALA A 34 14.30 0.99 4.49
CA ALA A 34 14.13 0.41 3.16
C ALA A 34 12.87 -0.47 3.07
N ILE A 35 12.58 -1.26 4.12
CA ILE A 35 11.34 -2.05 4.20
C ILE A 35 10.09 -1.15 4.15
N GLY A 36 10.12 -0.01 4.85
CA GLY A 36 9.03 0.98 4.82
C GLY A 36 8.81 1.56 3.43
N ILE A 37 9.90 1.82 2.70
CA ILE A 37 9.84 2.25 1.30
C ILE A 37 9.22 1.16 0.41
N LEU A 38 9.55 -0.13 0.60
CA LEU A 38 8.89 -1.22 -0.12
C LEU A 38 7.38 -1.26 0.16
N PHE A 39 6.94 -1.02 1.40
CA PHE A 39 5.52 -0.95 1.73
C PHE A 39 4.82 0.26 1.08
N CYS A 40 5.51 1.40 0.92
CA CYS A 40 5.00 2.51 0.11
C CYS A 40 4.76 2.10 -1.35
N PHE A 41 5.71 1.39 -1.98
CA PHE A 41 5.52 0.89 -3.34
C PHE A 41 4.34 -0.10 -3.45
N ALA A 42 4.21 -1.01 -2.48
CA ALA A 42 3.07 -1.93 -2.42
C ALA A 42 1.73 -1.17 -2.32
N ALA A 43 1.65 -0.14 -1.47
CA ALA A 43 0.47 0.70 -1.35
C ALA A 43 0.12 1.41 -2.67
N ILE A 44 1.11 1.93 -3.40
CA ILE A 44 0.92 2.56 -4.72
C ILE A 44 0.37 1.55 -5.73
N ILE A 45 0.93 0.33 -5.79
CA ILE A 45 0.46 -0.73 -6.68
C ILE A 45 -1.00 -1.09 -6.39
N ILE A 46 -1.38 -1.20 -5.12
CA ILE A 46 -2.76 -1.49 -4.72
C ILE A 46 -3.71 -0.37 -5.15
N VAL A 47 -3.32 0.90 -5.02
CA VAL A 47 -4.11 2.04 -5.51
C VAL A 47 -4.25 2.02 -7.03
N LEU A 48 -3.19 1.67 -7.76
CA LEU A 48 -3.24 1.52 -9.21
C LEU A 48 -4.17 0.40 -9.64
N GLU A 49 -4.15 -0.74 -8.96
CA GLU A 49 -5.07 -1.85 -9.22
C GLU A 49 -6.53 -1.45 -8.91
N LEU A 50 -6.75 -0.74 -7.80
CA LEU A 50 -8.06 -0.19 -7.44
C LEU A 50 -8.56 0.81 -8.51
N LYS A 51 -7.67 1.67 -9.01
CA LYS A 51 -7.98 2.65 -10.05
C LYS A 51 -8.26 1.97 -11.39
N LYS A 52 -7.47 0.95 -11.77
CA LYS A 52 -7.67 0.13 -12.96
C LYS A 52 -9.02 -0.59 -12.91
N HIS A 53 -9.36 -1.16 -11.76
CA HIS A 53 -10.68 -1.75 -11.54
C HIS A 53 -11.78 -0.70 -11.72
N ASN A 54 -11.64 0.50 -11.17
CA ASN A 54 -12.66 1.56 -11.30
C ASN A 54 -12.72 2.21 -12.70
N SER A 55 -11.62 2.17 -13.44
CA SER A 55 -11.42 2.83 -14.73
C SER A 55 -11.89 1.99 -15.92
N ASN A 56 -12.31 0.74 -15.75
CA ASN A 56 -12.70 -0.12 -16.87
C ASN A 56 -14.06 0.34 -17.44
N PRO A 57 -14.11 1.02 -18.61
CA PRO A 57 -15.33 1.60 -19.14
C PRO A 57 -16.22 0.57 -19.87
N PHE A 58 -15.72 -0.66 -20.06
CA PHE A 58 -16.45 -1.77 -20.69
C PHE A 58 -17.09 -2.72 -19.68
N ARG A 59 -17.05 -2.39 -18.38
CA ARG A 59 -17.72 -3.20 -17.38
C ARG A 59 -19.22 -2.92 -17.47
N ARG A 60 -19.94 -3.78 -18.19
CA ARG A 60 -21.40 -3.88 -18.21
C ARG A 60 -21.81 -4.48 -16.86
N ASP A 61 -22.18 -3.64 -15.91
CA ASP A 61 -23.13 -4.00 -14.86
C ASP A 61 -24.57 -4.03 -15.41
#